data_AF-A0A8T7BWC3-F1
#
_entry.id   AF-A0A8T7BWC3-F1
#
_cell.length_a   1.000
_cell.length_b   1.000
_cell.length_c   1.000
_cell.angle_alpha   90.00
_cell.angle_beta   90.00
_cell.angle_gamma   90.00
#
_symmetry.space_group_name_H-M   'P 1'
#
loop_
_entity.id
_entity.type
_entity.pdbx_description
1 polymer ?
#
loop_
_entity_poly.entity_id
_entity_poly.type
_entity_poly.pdbx_seq_one_letter_code
_entity_poly.pdbx_strand_id
1 'polypeptide(L)' 'MISPAGEHMGTIEFPERASNMTFGGEDARTLYVTARTSIYRVPVNIPGIRP' A
#
# COMPACT_ATOMS: atom_id res chain seq x y z
N MET A 1 -0.70 5.34 -7.25
CA MET A 1 -1.94 5.86 -6.63
C MET A 1 -2.76 6.50 -7.73
N ILE A 2 -4.06 6.23 -7.77
CA ILE A 2 -4.94 6.65 -8.87
C ILE A 2 -6.12 7.42 -8.25
N SER A 3 -6.49 8.57 -8.82
CA SER A 3 -7.67 9.33 -8.38
C SER A 3 -8.97 8.60 -8.76
N PRO A 4 -10.12 8.95 -8.18
CA PRO A 4 -11.41 8.40 -8.62
C PRO A 4 -11.73 8.64 -10.11
N ALA A 5 -11.12 9.68 -10.71
CA ALA A 5 -11.24 10.00 -12.13
C ALA A 5 -10.24 9.23 -13.02
N GLY A 6 -9.39 8.37 -12.44
CA GLY A 6 -8.39 7.59 -13.18
C GLY A 6 -7.03 8.28 -13.37
N GLU A 7 -6.79 9.43 -12.74
CA GLU A 7 -5.53 10.17 -12.86
C GLU A 7 -4.42 9.53 -12.02
N HIS A 8 -3.20 9.41 -12.56
CA HIS A 8 -2.03 8.96 -11.79
C HIS A 8 -1.55 10.06 -10.86
N MET A 9 -1.64 9.81 -9.55
CA MET A 9 -1.25 10.77 -8.52
C MET A 9 0.17 10.55 -7.99
N GLY A 10 0.82 9.42 -8.35
CA GLY A 10 2.16 9.09 -7.88
C GLY A 10 2.39 7.60 -7.66
N THR A 11 3.63 7.25 -7.32
CA THR A 11 4.09 5.86 -7.15
C THR A 11 4.91 5.74 -5.86
N ILE A 12 4.69 4.67 -5.11
CA ILE A 12 5.55 4.28 -3.99
C ILE A 12 6.54 3.26 -4.55
N GLU A 13 7.83 3.58 -4.51
CA GLU A 13 8.88 2.70 -4.98
C GLU A 13 9.33 1.72 -3.89
N PHE A 14 9.66 0.49 -4.30
CA PHE A 14 10.16 -0.56 -3.43
C PHE A 14 11.47 -1.12 -4.01
N PRO A 15 12.39 -1.62 -3.17
CA PRO A 15 13.63 -2.26 -3.65
C PRO A 15 13.39 -3.49 -4.54
N GLU A 16 12.24 -4.14 -4.39
CA GLU A 16 11.80 -5.28 -5.18
C GLU A 16 10.43 -5.03 -5.81
N ARG A 17 10.16 -5.66 -6.96
CA ARG A 17 8.86 -5.54 -7.63
C ARG A 17 7.73 -6.08 -6.74
N ALA A 18 6.82 -5.19 -6.34
CA ALA A 18 5.62 -5.54 -5.60
C ALA A 18 4.69 -6.47 -6.40
N SER A 19 4.04 -7.39 -5.68
CA SER A 19 3.11 -8.38 -6.25
C SER A 19 1.68 -8.18 -5.73
N ASN A 20 1.51 -7.85 -4.45
CA ASN A 20 0.20 -7.54 -3.86
C ASN A 20 0.36 -6.60 -2.66
N MET A 21 -0.74 -6.04 -2.17
CA MET A 21 -0.78 -5.21 -0.97
C MET A 21 -2.12 -5.30 -0.23
N THR A 22 -2.10 -4.99 1.07
CA THR A 22 -3.33 -4.81 1.86
C THR A 22 -3.12 -3.79 2.98
N PHE A 23 -4.21 -3.15 3.42
CA PHE A 23 -4.19 -2.33 4.63
C PHE A 23 -4.33 -3.23 5.87
N GLY A 24 -3.60 -2.88 6.92
CA GLY A 24 -3.60 -3.59 8.19
C GLY A 24 -3.08 -2.71 9.33
N GLY A 25 -2.72 -3.34 10.44
CA GLY A 25 -2.45 -2.66 11.70
C GLY A 25 -3.74 -2.34 12.46
N GLU A 26 -3.59 -1.98 13.74
CA GLU A 26 -4.71 -1.79 14.68
C GLU A 26 -5.68 -0.67 14.26
N ASP A 27 -5.22 0.27 13.45
CA ASP A 27 -5.96 1.43 12.92
C ASP A 27 -6.15 1.39 11.39
N ALA A 28 -5.74 0.30 10.73
CA ALA A 28 -5.73 0.15 9.27
C ALA A 28 -4.88 1.19 8.53
N ARG A 29 -3.92 1.84 9.21
CA ARG A 29 -3.01 2.85 8.65
C ARG A 29 -1.62 2.30 8.32
N THR A 30 -1.50 0.98 8.17
CA THR A 30 -0.27 0.35 7.65
C THR A 30 -0.58 -0.37 6.35
N LEU A 31 0.15 -0.03 5.30
CA LEU A 31 0.14 -0.77 4.05
C LEU A 31 1.20 -1.88 4.10
N TYR A 32 0.75 -3.13 4.03
CA TYR A 32 1.62 -4.30 3.88
C TYR A 32 1.76 -4.65 2.41
N VAL A 33 2.99 -4.82 1.93
CA VAL A 33 3.29 -5.08 0.52
C VAL A 33 4.14 -6.33 0.41
N THR A 34 3.68 -7.30 -0.37
CA THR A 34 4.47 -8.48 -0.73
C THR A 34 5.29 -8.18 -1.98
N ALA A 35 6.59 -8.46 -1.94
CA ALA A 35 7.48 -8.18 -3.05
C ALA A 35 8.57 -9.25 -3.10
N ARG A 36 8.37 -10.24 -3.97
CA ARG A 36 9.28 -11.38 -4.19
C ARG A 36 9.75 -12.04 -2.90
N THR A 37 10.92 -11.66 -2.39
CA THR A 37 11.56 -12.31 -1.23
C THR A 37 11.28 -11.61 0.09
N SER A 38 10.63 -10.43 0.05
CA SER A 38 10.40 -9.58 1.21
C SER A 38 8.93 -9.18 1.38
N ILE A 39 8.60 -8.81 2.62
CA ILE A 39 7.38 -8.07 2.95
C ILE A 39 7.78 -6.71 3.51
N TYR A 40 7.24 -5.65 2.91
CA TYR A 40 7.45 -4.27 3.35
C TYR A 40 6.23 -3.78 4.13
N ARG A 41 6.45 -2.90 5.11
CA ARG A 41 5.38 -2.15 5.80
C ARG A 41 5.58 -0.65 5.56
N VAL A 42 4.50 0.05 5.22
CA VAL A 42 4.52 1.50 5.00
C VAL A 42 3.41 2.15 5.83
N PRO A 43 3.74 3.02 6.80
CA PRO A 43 2.74 3.84 7.48
C PRO A 43 2.07 4.80 6.49
N VAL A 44 0.75 4.97 6.58
CA VAL A 44 -0.03 5.84 5.70
C VAL A 44 -0.94 6.77 6.48
N ASN A 45 -1.25 7.94 5.90
CA ASN A 45 -2.06 8.97 6.55
C ASN A 45 -3.58 8.70 6.49
N ILE A 46 -4.03 7.78 5.66
CA ILE A 46 -5.45 7.46 5.45
C ILE A 46 -5.66 5.97 5.72
N PRO A 47 -6.63 5.59 6.56
CA PRO A 47 -6.89 4.19 6.85
C PRO A 47 -7.49 3.47 5.63
N GLY A 48 -7.21 2.19 5.51
CA GLY A 48 -7.89 1.32 4.56
C GLY A 48 -9.35 1.07 4.93
N ILE A 49 -10.10 0.52 3.97
CA ILE A 49 -11.48 0.06 4.20
C ILE A 49 -11.44 -1.22 5.04
N ARG A 50 -12.19 -1.23 6.14
CA ARG A 50 -12.42 -2.41 6.98
C ARG A 50 -13.75 -3.09 6.58
N PRO A 51 -13.88 -4.41 6.74
CA PRO A 51 -15.16 -5.10 6.67
C PRO A 51 -16.19 -4.52 7.64
#